data_AF-A0A7D5SD84-F1
#
_entry.id   AF-A0A7D5SD84-F1
#
_cell.length_a   1.000
_cell.length_b   1.000
_cell.length_c   1.000
_cell.angle_alpha   90.00
_cell.angle_beta   90.00
_cell.angle_gamma   90.00
#
_symmetry.space_group_name_H-M   'P 1'
#
loop_
_entity.id
_entity.type
_entity.pdbx_description
1 polymer ?
#
loop_
_entity_poly.entity_id
_entity_poly.type
_entity_poly.pdbx_seq_one_letter_code
_entity_poly.pdbx_strand_id
1 'polypeptide(L)'
;MSGTVRETDEGVLLVHDFGGDSVHDILDAIGLRASDLFPEQRGHSATAARRPFPAADVLRAIAFEALIVAAAGVSLLAGHPFSPADRERLIVAVSRIQAALTAAGVSHG
;
A
#
# COMPACT_ATOMS: atom_id res chain seq x y z
N MET A 1 -35.24 -7.21 -0.13
CA MET A 1 -34.17 -6.25 -0.44
C MET A 1 -33.15 -6.33 0.68
N SER A 2 -31.99 -6.94 0.42
CA SER A 2 -30.91 -7.09 1.41
C SER A 2 -29.68 -6.37 0.87
N GLY A 3 -29.74 -5.05 0.94
CA GLY A 3 -28.62 -4.18 0.58
C GLY A 3 -28.03 -3.53 1.83
N THR A 4 -26.75 -3.20 1.77
CA THR A 4 -26.06 -2.41 2.80
C THR A 4 -25.47 -1.15 2.19
N VAL A 5 -25.47 -0.09 2.99
CA VAL A 5 -24.82 1.19 2.67
C VAL A 5 -23.92 1.53 3.85
N ARG A 6 -22.66 1.88 3.57
CA ARG A 6 -21.70 2.30 4.58
C ARG A 6 -20.81 3.43 4.06
N GLU A 7 -20.53 4.39 4.92
CA GLU A 7 -19.48 5.39 4.69
C GLU A 7 -18.16 4.95 5.36
N THR A 8 -17.05 5.24 4.70
CA THR A 8 -15.69 4.97 5.21
C THR A 8 -15.12 6.22 5.88
N ASP A 9 -14.07 6.04 6.69
CA ASP A 9 -13.43 7.15 7.40
C ASP A 9 -12.78 8.19 6.45
N GLU A 10 -12.59 7.83 5.18
CA GLU A 10 -12.08 8.68 4.09
C GLU A 10 -13.21 9.37 3.29
N GLY A 11 -14.47 9.30 3.76
CA GLY A 11 -15.63 9.93 3.12
C GLY A 11 -16.12 9.22 1.86
N VAL A 12 -15.73 7.96 1.63
CA VAL A 12 -16.23 7.14 0.51
C VAL A 12 -17.47 6.37 0.93
N LEU A 13 -18.53 6.45 0.12
CA LEU A 13 -19.77 5.71 0.30
C LEU A 13 -19.76 4.39 -0.49
N LEU A 14 -19.98 3.26 0.19
CA LEU A 14 -20.06 1.92 -0.37
C LEU A 14 -21.50 1.43 -0.35
N VAL A 15 -22.00 1.00 -1.51
CA VAL A 15 -23.33 0.42 -1.69
C VAL A 15 -23.18 -0.98 -2.25
N HIS A 16 -23.84 -1.97 -1.64
CA HIS A 16 -23.80 -3.36 -2.09
C HIS A 16 -25.16 -4.04 -1.89
N ASP A 17 -25.66 -4.72 -2.91
CA ASP A 17 -26.78 -5.66 -2.80
C ASP A 17 -26.28 -7.10 -2.90
N PHE A 18 -26.69 -7.94 -1.95
CA PHE A 18 -26.26 -9.34 -1.90
C PHE A 18 -27.08 -10.27 -2.80
N GLY A 19 -28.13 -9.75 -3.46
CA GLY A 19 -28.94 -10.46 -4.45
C GLY A 19 -28.35 -10.44 -5.85
N GLY A 20 -27.31 -9.64 -6.10
CA GLY A 20 -26.64 -9.53 -7.40
C GLY A 20 -27.33 -8.57 -8.37
N ASP A 21 -28.28 -7.77 -7.89
CA ASP A 21 -28.93 -6.72 -8.68
C ASP A 21 -27.92 -5.64 -9.06
N SER A 22 -28.14 -5.00 -10.21
CA SER A 22 -27.23 -3.95 -10.67
C SER A 22 -27.33 -2.71 -9.76
N VAL A 23 -26.25 -1.93 -9.67
CA VAL A 23 -26.26 -0.68 -8.90
C VAL A 23 -27.38 0.26 -9.34
N HIS A 24 -27.74 0.28 -10.63
CA HIS A 24 -28.84 1.07 -11.13
C HIS A 24 -30.20 0.61 -10.58
N ASP A 25 -30.45 -0.70 -10.55
CA ASP A 25 -31.70 -1.26 -10.05
C ASP A 25 -31.88 -1.00 -8.54
N ILE A 26 -30.79 -1.08 -7.78
CA ILE A 26 -30.79 -0.77 -6.34
C ILE A 26 -31.17 0.70 -6.10
N LEU A 27 -30.56 1.62 -6.86
CA LEU A 27 -30.78 3.06 -6.71
C LEU A 27 -32.19 3.47 -7.14
N ASP A 28 -32.68 2.91 -8.24
CA ASP A 28 -34.04 3.16 -8.72
C ASP A 28 -35.09 2.68 -7.70
N ALA A 29 -34.85 1.55 -7.03
CA ALA A 29 -35.75 1.03 -6.01
C ALA A 29 -35.89 1.92 -4.77
N ILE A 30 -34.89 2.76 -4.47
CA ILE A 30 -34.90 3.75 -3.39
C ILE A 30 -35.10 5.19 -3.88
N GLY A 31 -35.41 5.37 -5.17
CA GLY A 31 -35.71 6.66 -5.78
C GLY A 31 -34.50 7.59 -5.93
N LEU A 32 -33.29 7.04 -6.00
CA LEU A 32 -32.05 7.78 -6.23
C LEU A 32 -31.52 7.55 -7.63
N ARG A 33 -30.80 8.53 -8.17
CA ARG A 33 -30.00 8.40 -9.38
C ARG A 33 -28.53 8.28 -9.02
N ALA A 34 -27.74 7.68 -9.91
CA ALA A 34 -26.28 7.61 -9.72
C ALA A 34 -25.64 8.99 -9.51
N SER A 35 -26.17 10.04 -10.18
CA SER A 35 -25.75 11.43 -9.99
C SER A 35 -25.96 11.96 -8.57
N ASP A 36 -26.93 11.42 -7.84
CA ASP A 36 -27.31 11.93 -6.52
C ASP A 36 -26.36 11.43 -5.43
N LEU A 37 -25.55 10.40 -5.75
CA LEU A 37 -24.51 9.86 -4.86
C LEU A 37 -23.20 10.66 -4.92
N PHE A 38 -23.00 11.45 -5.97
CA PHE A 38 -21.76 12.18 -6.19
C PHE A 38 -22.04 13.68 -6.13
N PRO A 39 -21.40 14.44 -5.21
CA PRO A 39 -21.48 15.90 -5.26
C PRO A 39 -20.95 16.41 -6.62
N GLU A 40 -21.40 17.59 -7.06
CA GLU A 40 -20.94 18.21 -8.31
C GLU A 40 -19.42 18.08 -8.42
N GLN A 41 -18.97 17.41 -9.48
CA GLN A 41 -17.58 16.99 -9.64
C GLN A 41 -16.66 18.22 -9.73
N ARG A 42 -16.17 18.68 -8.58
CA ARG A 42 -15.03 19.60 -8.50
C ARG A 42 -13.78 18.83 -8.86
N GLY A 43 -13.52 18.69 -10.16
CA GLY A 43 -12.25 18.22 -10.71
C GLY A 43 -11.84 16.83 -10.25
N HIS A 44 -12.06 15.82 -11.09
CA HIS A 44 -11.45 14.51 -10.92
C HIS A 44 -9.92 14.62 -10.89
N SER A 45 -9.36 14.61 -9.69
CA SER A 45 -8.01 14.11 -9.43
C SER A 45 -7.99 13.65 -7.97
N ALA A 46 -8.53 12.45 -7.71
CA ALA A 46 -8.00 11.67 -6.61
C ALA A 46 -6.50 11.57 -6.89
N THR A 47 -5.71 12.35 -6.18
CA THR A 47 -4.27 12.43 -6.41
C THR A 47 -3.76 11.02 -6.16
N ALA A 48 -3.37 10.31 -7.23
CA ALA A 48 -2.81 8.97 -7.12
C ALA A 48 -1.80 8.99 -5.97
N ALA A 49 -1.95 8.08 -5.00
CA ALA A 49 -1.13 8.05 -3.79
C ALA A 49 0.32 8.31 -4.20
N ARG A 50 0.80 9.51 -3.84
CA ARG A 50 2.00 10.06 -4.45
C ARG A 50 3.13 9.13 -4.07
N ARG A 51 3.73 8.43 -5.03
CA ARG A 51 4.98 7.70 -4.82
C ARG A 51 6.07 8.76 -4.80
N PRO A 52 6.58 9.17 -3.62
CA PRO A 52 7.50 10.30 -3.55
C PRO A 52 8.79 10.03 -4.32
N PHE A 53 9.17 8.76 -4.48
CA PHE A 53 10.35 8.35 -5.23
C PHE A 53 10.03 7.28 -6.28
N PRO A 54 10.61 7.37 -7.50
CA PRO A 54 10.56 6.30 -8.48
C PRO A 54 11.17 5.00 -7.94
N ALA A 55 10.57 3.85 -8.28
CA ALA A 55 11.02 2.55 -7.78
C ALA A 55 12.50 2.26 -8.10
N ALA A 56 12.98 2.67 -9.28
CA ALA A 56 14.38 2.50 -9.68
C ALA A 56 15.36 3.25 -8.75
N ASP A 57 14.98 4.44 -8.28
CA ASP A 57 15.81 5.25 -7.40
C ASP A 57 15.81 4.69 -5.98
N VAL A 58 14.66 4.19 -5.53
CA VAL A 58 14.54 3.48 -4.25
C VAL A 58 15.40 2.22 -4.25
N LEU A 59 15.35 1.41 -5.31
CA LEU A 59 16.20 0.22 -5.47
C LEU A 59 17.68 0.58 -5.47
N ARG A 60 18.07 1.66 -6.16
CA ARG A 60 19.46 2.15 -6.17
C ARG A 60 19.90 2.58 -4.77
N ALA A 61 19.02 3.20 -3.99
CA ALA A 61 19.31 3.63 -2.62
C ALA A 61 19.57 2.46 -1.65
N ILE A 62 18.90 1.31 -1.85
CA ILE A 62 19.05 0.13 -0.97
C ILE A 62 20.02 -0.93 -1.50
N ALA A 63 20.65 -0.72 -2.65
CA ALA A 63 21.56 -1.69 -3.26
C ALA A 63 22.70 -2.12 -2.31
N PHE A 64 23.27 -1.17 -1.56
CA PHE A 64 24.31 -1.47 -0.57
C PHE A 64 23.77 -2.27 0.62
N GLU A 65 22.54 -2.00 1.06
CA GLU A 65 21.93 -2.72 2.17
C GLU A 65 21.64 -4.18 1.81
N ALA A 66 21.24 -4.45 0.57
CA ALA A 66 21.12 -5.82 0.06
C ALA A 66 22.47 -6.57 0.09
N LEU A 67 23.58 -5.89 -0.24
CA LEU A 67 24.91 -6.46 -0.17
C LEU A 67 25.32 -6.81 1.28
N ILE A 68 24.95 -5.97 2.25
CA ILE A 68 25.19 -6.25 3.67
C ILE A 68 24.40 -7.47 4.14
N VAL A 69 23.12 -7.59 3.76
CA VAL A 69 22.30 -8.76 4.10
C VAL A 69 22.91 -10.05 3.53
N ALA A 70 23.34 -10.02 2.26
CA ALA A 70 24.00 -11.15 1.62
C ALA A 70 25.33 -11.50 2.32
N ALA A 71 26.17 -10.50 2.61
CA ALA A 71 27.45 -10.71 3.29
C ALA A 71 27.27 -11.30 4.69
N ALA A 72 26.30 -10.81 5.46
CA ALA A 72 25.96 -11.37 6.77
C ALA A 72 25.55 -12.84 6.67
N GLY A 73 24.70 -13.18 5.70
CA GLY A 73 24.27 -14.56 5.46
C GLY A 73 25.43 -15.49 5.06
N VAL A 74 26.30 -15.04 4.14
CA VAL A 74 27.49 -15.80 3.73
C VAL A 74 28.43 -16.02 4.90
N SER A 75 28.70 -14.98 5.71
CA SER A 75 29.57 -15.11 6.88
C SER A 75 29.03 -16.09 7.92
N LEU A 76 27.72 -16.06 8.18
CA LEU A 76 27.06 -17.01 9.07
C LEU A 76 27.18 -18.45 8.56
N LEU A 77 26.94 -18.67 7.27
CA LEU A 77 27.05 -19.99 6.65
C LEU A 77 28.49 -20.52 6.60
N ALA A 78 29.46 -19.62 6.50
CA ALA A 78 30.89 -19.95 6.60
C ALA A 78 31.36 -20.21 8.04
N GLY A 79 30.49 -20.06 9.04
CA GLY A 79 30.82 -20.26 10.45
C GLY A 79 31.68 -19.15 11.05
N HIS A 80 31.73 -17.97 10.42
CA HIS A 80 32.42 -16.83 10.99
C HIS A 80 31.68 -16.31 12.23
N PRO A 81 32.41 -15.83 13.26
CA PRO A 81 31.78 -15.20 14.41
C PRO A 81 30.89 -14.03 13.98
N PHE A 82 29.63 -14.04 14.39
CA PHE A 82 28.69 -12.94 14.13
C PHE A 82 28.75 -11.96 15.30
N SER A 83 29.51 -10.90 15.14
CA SER A 83 29.78 -9.95 16.22
C SER A 83 28.56 -9.05 16.51
N PRO A 84 28.52 -8.38 17.67
CA PRO A 84 27.52 -7.36 17.95
C PRO A 84 27.49 -6.24 16.89
N ALA A 85 28.65 -5.87 16.34
CA ALA A 85 28.75 -4.88 15.28
C ALA A 85 28.10 -5.36 13.96
N ASP A 86 28.29 -6.64 13.60
CA ASP A 86 27.63 -7.23 12.45
C ASP A 86 26.11 -7.24 12.62
N ARG A 87 25.65 -7.59 13.83
CA ARG A 87 24.22 -7.55 14.18
C ARG A 87 23.64 -6.16 14.05
N GLU A 88 24.30 -5.14 14.61
CA GLU A 88 23.85 -3.74 14.49
C GLU A 88 23.82 -3.30 13.03
N ARG A 89 24.86 -3.62 12.26
CA ARG A 89 24.92 -3.26 10.84
C ARG A 89 23.82 -3.92 10.02
N LEU A 90 23.49 -5.18 10.31
CA LEU A 90 22.39 -5.91 9.68
C LEU A 90 21.03 -5.30 10.04
N ILE A 91 20.81 -4.92 11.30
CA ILE A 91 19.57 -4.25 11.74
C ILE A 91 19.38 -2.93 10.99
N VAL A 92 20.44 -2.13 10.84
CA VAL A 92 20.39 -0.88 10.07
C VAL A 92 20.10 -1.13 8.59
N ALA A 93 20.65 -2.20 8.01
CA ALA A 93 20.36 -2.56 6.61
C ALA A 93 18.88 -2.88 6.42
N VAL A 94 18.33 -3.73 7.28
CA VAL A 94 16.92 -4.14 7.22
C VAL A 94 15.98 -2.96 7.47
N SER A 95 16.29 -2.07 8.42
CA SER A 95 15.45 -0.90 8.69
C SER A 95 15.40 0.07 7.50
N ARG A 96 16.52 0.27 6.80
CA ARG A 96 16.57 1.07 5.57
C ARG A 96 15.78 0.44 4.43
N ILE A 97 15.81 -0.89 4.30
CA ILE A 97 14.98 -1.61 3.31
C ILE A 97 13.48 -1.41 3.63
N GLN A 98 13.07 -1.48 4.89
CA GLN A 98 11.68 -1.22 5.28
C GLN A 98 11.25 0.22 4.99
N ALA A 99 12.10 1.20 5.33
CA ALA A 99 11.84 2.61 4.99
C ALA A 99 11.69 2.83 3.48
N ALA A 100 12.48 2.12 2.67
CA ALA A 100 12.42 2.15 1.23
C ALA A 100 11.08 1.60 0.69
N LEU A 101 10.51 0.55 1.28
CA LEU A 101 9.19 0.03 0.89
C LEU A 101 8.09 1.07 1.10
N THR A 102 8.11 1.76 2.24
CA THR A 102 7.20 2.88 2.52
C THR A 102 7.41 4.01 1.52
N ALA A 103 8.66 4.39 1.24
CA ALA A 103 9.01 5.46 0.32
C ALA A 103 8.63 5.17 -1.15
N ALA A 104 8.65 3.91 -1.58
CA ALA A 104 8.19 3.49 -2.89
C ALA A 104 6.67 3.31 -2.98
N GLY A 105 5.95 3.37 -1.85
CA GLY A 105 4.51 3.10 -1.80
C GLY A 105 4.16 1.66 -2.16
N VAL A 106 5.02 0.72 -1.75
CA VAL A 106 4.87 -0.73 -1.96
C VAL A 106 4.74 -1.45 -0.60
N SER A 107 3.79 -1.01 0.23
CA SER A 107 3.34 -1.84 1.35
C SER A 107 2.54 -3.02 0.79
N HIS A 108 2.74 -4.22 1.31
CA HIS A 108 2.02 -5.42 0.86
C HIS A 108 0.51 -5.16 0.75
N GLY A 109 -0.08 -5.61 -0.37
CA GLY A 109 -1.52 -5.65 -0.55
C GLY A 109 -2.17 -6.76 0.24
#